data_AF-A0ABD2MN42-F1
#
_entry.id   AF-A0ABD2MN42-F1
#
_cell.length_a   1.000
_cell.length_b   1.000
_cell.length_c   1.000
_cell.angle_alpha   90.00
_cell.angle_beta   90.00
_cell.angle_gamma   90.00
#
_symmetry.space_group_name_H-M   'P 1'
#
loop_
_entity.id
_entity.type
_entity.pdbx_description
1 polymer ?
#
loop_
_entity_poly.entity_id
_entity_poly.type
_entity_poly.pdbx_seq_one_letter_code
_entity_poly.pdbx_strand_id
1 'polypeptide(L)'
;MDLLNKLLQPLKPKRPMKFPYTFTAKIAQFPLMFHLKRQWLWRYYLYGVIASIPVFWKIHKMANSPSNIQKWKEMAEEERYHAAHKWD
;
A
#
# COMPACT_ATOMS: atom_id res chain seq x y z
N MET A 1 -22.22 -22.15 15.66
CA MET A 1 -21.90 -20.95 14.87
C MET A 1 -22.64 -19.70 15.33
N ASP A 2 -23.83 -19.80 15.94
CA ASP A 2 -24.61 -18.62 16.39
C ASP A 2 -23.99 -17.81 17.54
N LEU A 3 -23.28 -18.47 18.47
CA LEU A 3 -22.64 -17.81 19.60
C LEU A 3 -21.49 -16.89 19.16
N LEU A 4 -20.68 -17.37 18.21
CA LEU A 4 -19.59 -16.60 17.60
C LEU A 4 -20.15 -15.39 16.82
N ASN A 5 -21.24 -15.61 16.09
CA ASN A 5 -21.92 -14.55 15.34
C ASN A 5 -22.58 -13.51 16.24
N LYS A 6 -22.97 -13.88 17.48
CA LYS A 6 -23.53 -12.98 18.49
C LYS A 6 -22.48 -12.12 19.18
N LEU A 7 -21.29 -12.67 19.41
CA LEU A 7 -20.15 -11.96 20.01
C LEU A 7 -19.49 -10.96 19.05
N LEU A 8 -19.54 -11.24 17.74
CA LEU A 8 -18.98 -10.38 16.70
C LEU A 8 -19.96 -9.31 16.17
N GLN A 9 -21.16 -9.19 16.74
CA GLN A 9 -22.11 -8.17 16.30
C GLN A 9 -21.65 -6.78 16.75
N PRO A 10 -21.54 -5.79 15.83
CA PRO A 10 -21.23 -4.43 16.24
C PRO A 10 -22.35 -3.92 17.14
N LEU A 11 -22.00 -3.52 18.37
CA LEU A 11 -22.96 -3.00 19.33
C LEU A 11 -23.64 -1.76 18.74
N LYS A 12 -24.94 -1.87 18.46
CA LYS A 12 -25.75 -0.74 17.98
C LYS A 12 -25.91 0.23 19.16
N PRO A 13 -25.32 1.44 19.13
CA PRO A 13 -25.35 2.31 20.29
C PRO A 13 -26.79 2.74 20.60
N LYS A 14 -27.26 2.46 21.82
CA LYS A 14 -28.62 2.84 22.29
C LYS A 14 -28.80 4.36 22.39
N ARG A 15 -27.70 5.10 22.51
CA ARG A 15 -27.66 6.57 22.50
C ARG A 15 -26.55 7.06 21.55
N PRO A 16 -26.85 8.00 20.64
CA PRO A 16 -25.82 8.59 19.79
C PRO A 16 -24.85 9.43 20.63
N MET A 17 -23.60 9.48 20.19
CA MET A 17 -22.56 10.26 20.86
C MET A 17 -22.78 11.76 20.64
N LYS A 18 -22.58 12.60 21.68
CA LYS A 18 -22.84 14.05 21.60
C LYS A 18 -21.99 14.78 20.55
N PHE A 19 -20.76 14.32 20.33
CA PHE A 19 -19.82 14.91 19.36
C PHE A 19 -19.43 13.90 18.28
N PRO A 20 -20.30 13.62 17.29
CA PRO A 20 -20.10 12.59 16.27
C PRO A 20 -19.13 12.98 15.14
N TYR A 21 -18.34 14.03 15.32
CA TYR A 21 -17.42 14.55 14.31
C TYR A 21 -15.94 14.42 14.71
N THR A 22 -15.64 14.00 15.94
CA THR A 22 -14.26 13.71 16.34
C THR A 22 -13.76 12.43 15.68
N PHE A 23 -12.45 12.32 15.51
CA PHE A 23 -11.84 11.14 14.88
C PHE A 23 -12.17 9.85 15.64
N THR A 24 -12.13 9.91 16.98
CA THR A 24 -12.49 8.80 17.85
C THR A 24 -13.97 8.42 17.74
N ALA A 25 -14.87 9.41 17.59
CA ALA A 25 -16.30 9.17 17.38
C ALA A 25 -16.55 8.35 16.12
N LYS A 26 -15.89 8.70 15.02
CA LYS A 26 -16.07 8.06 13.72
C LYS A 26 -15.66 6.60 13.75
N ILE A 27 -14.55 6.28 14.43
CA ILE A 27 -14.08 4.89 14.58
C ILE A 27 -15.04 4.07 15.47
N ALA A 28 -15.55 4.67 16.55
CA ALA A 28 -16.47 3.99 17.46
C ALA A 28 -17.86 3.73 16.82
N GLN A 29 -18.34 4.65 15.98
CA GLN A 29 -19.65 4.56 15.33
C GLN A 29 -19.62 3.71 14.05
N PHE A 30 -18.53 3.77 13.30
CA PHE A 30 -18.35 3.02 12.07
C PHE A 30 -17.24 1.99 12.28
N PRO A 31 -17.59 0.72 12.58
CA PRO A 31 -16.59 -0.31 12.78
C PRO A 31 -15.69 -0.37 11.55
N LEU A 32 -14.38 -0.44 11.74
CA LEU A 32 -13.38 -0.43 10.65
C LEU A 32 -13.71 -1.44 9.53
N MET A 33 -14.29 -2.57 9.90
CA MET A 33 -14.78 -3.60 8.97
C MET A 33 -15.86 -3.11 8.00
N PHE A 34 -16.68 -2.13 8.36
CA PHE A 34 -17.64 -1.49 7.46
C PHE A 34 -16.95 -0.79 6.30
N HIS A 35 -15.88 -0.02 6.59
CA HIS A 35 -15.10 0.66 5.57
C HIS A 35 -14.37 -0.35 4.69
N LEU A 36 -13.79 -1.41 5.25
CA LEU A 36 -13.07 -2.41 4.46
C LEU A 36 -14.00 -3.25 3.56
N LYS A 37 -15.17 -3.67 4.07
CA LYS A 37 -16.09 -4.55 3.31
C LYS A 37 -16.92 -3.80 2.27
N ARG A 38 -17.27 -2.54 2.52
CA ARG A 38 -18.21 -1.78 1.67
C ARG A 38 -17.51 -0.83 0.71
N GLN A 39 -16.24 -0.50 0.94
CA GLN A 39 -15.49 0.39 0.06
C GLN A 39 -15.11 -0.35 -1.23
N TRP A 40 -15.60 0.17 -2.36
CA TRP A 40 -15.30 -0.35 -3.70
C TRP A 40 -13.81 -0.27 -4.03
N LEU A 41 -13.13 0.77 -3.52
CA LEU A 41 -11.70 1.03 -3.73
C LEU A 41 -10.84 -0.22 -3.52
N TRP A 42 -11.01 -0.95 -2.42
CA TRP A 42 -10.15 -2.10 -2.12
C TRP A 42 -10.28 -3.23 -3.15
N ARG A 43 -11.46 -3.42 -3.73
CA ARG A 43 -11.71 -4.43 -4.77
C ARG A 43 -10.97 -4.05 -6.05
N TYR A 44 -11.18 -2.83 -6.53
CA TYR A 44 -10.56 -2.37 -7.78
C TYR A 44 -9.06 -2.09 -7.62
N TYR A 45 -8.60 -1.67 -6.45
CA TYR A 45 -7.18 -1.51 -6.16
C TYR A 45 -6.46 -2.84 -6.25
N LEU A 46 -7.01 -3.91 -5.64
CA LEU A 46 -6.42 -5.24 -5.75
C LEU A 46 -6.39 -5.72 -7.21
N TYR A 47 -7.48 -5.54 -7.95
CA TYR A 47 -7.52 -5.89 -9.38
C TYR A 47 -6.51 -5.08 -10.21
N GLY A 48 -6.38 -3.78 -9.95
CA GLY A 48 -5.42 -2.90 -10.61
C GLY A 48 -3.97 -3.31 -10.34
N VAL A 49 -3.64 -3.62 -9.08
CA VAL A 49 -2.33 -4.14 -8.70
C VAL A 49 -2.05 -5.43 -9.44
N ILE A 50 -2.97 -6.40 -9.40
CA ILE A 50 -2.80 -7.70 -10.08
C ILE A 50 -2.63 -7.52 -11.60
N ALA A 51 -3.46 -6.68 -12.23
CA ALA A 51 -3.36 -6.39 -13.65
C ALA A 51 -2.04 -5.70 -14.03
N SER A 52 -1.44 -4.94 -13.11
CA SER A 52 -0.18 -4.25 -13.34
C SER A 52 1.06 -5.15 -13.21
N ILE A 53 0.97 -6.29 -12.49
CA ILE A 53 2.08 -7.23 -12.27
C ILE A 53 2.81 -7.62 -13.57
N PRO A 54 2.16 -8.07 -14.66
CA PRO A 54 2.87 -8.47 -15.88
C PRO A 54 3.62 -7.31 -16.55
N VAL A 55 3.10 -6.09 -16.43
CA VAL A 55 3.76 -4.88 -16.96
C VAL A 55 5.05 -4.62 -16.17
N PHE A 56 4.95 -4.58 -14.84
CA PHE A 56 6.12 -4.39 -13.98
C PHE A 56 7.13 -5.54 -14.11
N TRP A 57 6.67 -6.77 -14.32
CA TRP A 57 7.57 -7.91 -14.54
C TRP A 57 8.40 -7.75 -15.83
N LYS A 58 7.79 -7.28 -16.91
CA LYS A 58 8.54 -6.97 -18.15
C LYS A 58 9.56 -5.86 -17.93
N ILE A 59 9.16 -4.77 -17.26
CA ILE A 59 10.07 -3.66 -16.94
C ILE A 59 11.23 -4.16 -16.07
N HIS A 60 10.94 -4.96 -15.05
CA HIS A 60 11.94 -5.55 -14.16
C HIS A 60 12.95 -6.42 -14.93
N LYS A 61 12.49 -7.21 -15.91
CA LYS A 61 13.39 -8.03 -16.74
C LYS A 61 14.27 -7.17 -17.66
N MET A 62 13.73 -6.09 -18.23
CA MET A 62 14.50 -5.18 -19.08
C MET A 62 15.54 -4.39 -18.28
N ALA A 63 15.17 -3.91 -17.09
CA ALA A 63 16.08 -3.18 -16.20
C ALA A 63 17.26 -4.04 -15.73
N ASN A 64 17.03 -5.34 -15.48
CA ASN A 64 18.06 -6.30 -15.08
C ASN A 64 18.74 -7.03 -16.25
N SER A 65 18.65 -6.49 -17.47
CA SER A 65 19.41 -7.04 -18.60
C SER A 65 20.92 -6.87 -18.36
N PRO A 66 21.76 -7.83 -18.81
CA PRO A 66 23.19 -7.82 -18.51
C PRO A 66 23.89 -6.57 -19.04
N SER A 67 23.44 -6.03 -20.18
CA SER A 67 23.95 -4.77 -20.75
C SER A 67 23.62 -3.56 -19.89
N ASN A 68 22.44 -3.52 -19.27
CA ASN A 68 22.02 -2.41 -18.41
C ASN A 68 22.74 -2.44 -17.06
N ILE A 69 23.00 -3.64 -16.53
CA ILE A 69 23.81 -3.83 -15.31
C ILE A 69 25.25 -3.37 -15.54
N GLN A 70 25.85 -3.68 -16.70
CA GLN A 70 27.20 -3.25 -17.04
C GLN A 70 27.29 -1.72 -17.12
N LYS A 71 26.38 -1.08 -17.86
CA LYS A 71 26.32 0.38 -17.95
C LYS A 71 26.14 1.04 -16.58
N TRP A 72 25.30 0.46 -15.72
CA TRP A 72 25.10 0.98 -14.37
C TRP A 72 26.36 0.87 -13.51
N LYS A 73 27.13 -0.22 -13.65
CA LYS A 73 28.43 -0.37 -12.97
C LYS A 73 29.45 0.65 -13.48
N GLU A 74 29.54 0.84 -14.79
CA GLU A 74 30.44 1.82 -15.42
C GLU A 74 30.14 3.25 -14.91
N MET A 75 28.87 3.67 -14.95
CA MET A 75 28.47 4.97 -14.40
C MET A 75 28.78 5.09 -12.90
N ALA A 76 28.57 4.02 -12.12
CA ALA A 76 28.88 4.04 -10.69
C ALA A 76 30.40 4.11 -10.41
N GLU A 77 31.24 3.53 -11.27
CA GLU A 77 32.69 3.63 -11.18
C GLU A 77 33.17 5.04 -11.54
N GLU A 78 32.61 5.65 -12.59
CA GLU A 78 32.87 7.04 -12.97
C GLU A 78 32.45 8.01 -11.86
N GLU A 79 31.26 7.87 -11.29
CA GLU A 79 30.79 8.69 -10.16
C GLU A 79 31.71 8.57 -8.95
N ARG A 80 32.20 7.37 -8.63
CA ARG A 80 33.16 7.14 -7.54
C ARG A 80 34.50 7.81 -7.83
N TYR A 81 35.00 7.69 -9.06
CA TYR A 81 36.23 8.33 -9.49
C TYR A 81 36.14 9.86 -9.39
N HIS A 82 35.06 10.45 -9.91
CA HIS A 82 34.79 11.88 -9.83
C HIS A 82 34.57 12.36 -8.40
N ALA A 83 33.91 11.58 -7.54
CA ALA A 83 33.75 11.90 -6.13
C ALA A 83 35.08 11.88 -5.36
N ALA A 84 35.97 10.95 -5.70
CA ALA A 84 37.31 10.86 -5.10
C ALA A 84 38.22 12.03 -5.53
N HIS A 85 38.16 12.45 -6.79
CA HIS A 85 38.96 13.56 -7.36
C HIS A 85 38.22 14.90 -7.36
N LYS A 86 37.13 15.04 -6.58
CA LYS A 86 36.33 16.28 -6.54
C LYS A 86 37.09 17.45 -5.89
N TRP A 87 38.09 17.14 -5.08
CA TRP A 87 38.81 18.08 -4.21
C TRP A 87 40.32 18.11 -4.44
N ASP A 88 40.81 17.41 -5.47
CA ASP A 88 42.17 17.58 -6.01
C ASP A 88 42.23 18.81 -6.92
#